data_AF-A0A926XJQ1-F1
#
_entry.id   AF-A0A926XJQ1-F1
#
_cell.length_a   1.000
_cell.length_b   1.000
_cell.length_c   1.000
_cell.angle_alpha   90.00
_cell.angle_beta   90.00
_cell.angle_gamma   90.00
#
_symmetry.space_group_name_H-M   'P 1'
#
loop_
_entity.id
_entity.type
_entity.pdbx_description
1 polymer ?
#
loop_
_entity_poly.entity_id
_entity_poly.type
_entity_poly.pdbx_seq_one_letter_code
_entity_poly.pdbx_strand_id
1 'polypeptide(L)'
;MFDKDIAYQAAVENANRLNIEAEFNLSNWGKIDDPHTAFYGQINALELAELWLKHKNKLFAKNLRDFIDQTQANDEIIRTIKEEPSLFWYFNNGVTVLCQELQKKTKGTKRLSDDFFAKGISIINGAQTIGSIGRAYEDDPEDLEEKLEEAQIFIRLISLEKCSDDFGMKITKATNTQNTVESRDFVALDPTQQRLAQELKAWDKDKIYFYKRSAEMVSNENSCTLSEATIALACFNPDLGLSVIAKKDISEIWGDTSSTLYKIIFNNSISSIQLWRVVEVYRIVENELKVRSKESKSFDKIANHANLFILHLVFQSLEEQKINIFNPDFKAEDYELFLPKIITNITNAVHEFMQKEHPSTRIGIFFKSNNKCQELKQKIYNRYK
;
A
#
# COMPACT_ATOMS: atom_id res chain seq x y z
N MET A 1 -11.32 10.54 20.03
CA MET A 1 -11.02 11.32 18.81
C MET A 1 -9.52 11.52 18.83
N PHE A 2 -8.76 10.68 18.12
CA PHE A 2 -7.32 10.89 17.98
C PHE A 2 -7.15 12.12 17.09
N ASP A 3 -6.65 13.20 17.68
CA ASP A 3 -6.42 14.42 16.95
C ASP A 3 -5.22 14.19 16.03
N LYS A 4 -5.50 14.05 14.73
CA LYS A 4 -4.50 13.79 13.67
C LYS A 4 -3.40 14.85 13.70
N ASP A 5 -3.71 16.04 14.19
CA ASP A 5 -2.76 17.13 14.31
C ASP A 5 -1.77 16.88 15.47
N ILE A 6 -2.16 16.26 16.58
CA ILE A 6 -1.26 16.00 17.73
C ILE A 6 -0.19 14.94 17.42
N ALA A 7 -0.58 13.82 16.81
CA ALA A 7 0.37 12.77 16.45
C ALA A 7 1.35 13.23 15.35
N TYR A 8 0.86 14.07 14.44
CA TYR A 8 1.67 14.71 13.42
C TYR A 8 2.65 15.72 14.03
N GLN A 9 2.19 16.57 14.96
CA GLN A 9 3.04 17.53 15.68
C GLN A 9 4.16 16.82 16.46
N ALA A 10 3.86 15.70 17.13
CA ALA A 10 4.88 14.92 17.83
C ALA A 10 5.95 14.34 16.88
N ALA A 11 5.59 13.90 15.68
CA ALA A 11 6.54 13.44 14.66
C ALA A 11 7.39 14.60 14.11
N VAL A 12 6.78 15.77 13.87
CA VAL A 12 7.47 16.99 13.43
C VAL A 12 8.42 17.52 14.50
N GLU A 13 8.04 17.52 15.77
CA GLU A 13 8.90 17.90 16.89
C GLU A 13 10.12 16.99 17.01
N ASN A 14 9.93 15.68 16.83
CA ASN A 14 11.04 14.72 16.86
C ASN A 14 11.97 14.87 15.63
N ALA A 15 11.41 15.15 14.46
CA ALA A 15 12.16 15.43 13.24
C ALA A 15 12.91 16.78 13.28
N ASN A 16 12.38 17.79 13.98
CA ASN A 16 13.04 19.07 14.21
C ASN A 16 14.32 18.96 15.06
N ARG A 17 14.54 17.83 15.76
CA ARG A 17 15.78 17.56 16.49
C ARG A 17 16.93 17.10 15.60
N LEU A 18 16.65 16.68 14.36
CA LEU A 18 17.66 16.26 13.39
C LEU A 18 18.21 17.50 12.66
N ASN A 19 19.28 18.09 13.21
CA ASN A 19 19.99 19.20 12.58
C ASN A 19 20.92 18.68 11.47
N ILE A 20 20.34 18.27 10.33
CA ILE A 20 21.11 17.82 9.16
C ILE A 20 21.53 19.04 8.35
N GLU A 21 22.83 19.10 8.02
CA GLU A 21 23.44 20.15 7.20
C GLU A 21 23.96 19.54 5.90
N ALA A 22 23.69 20.22 4.79
CA ALA A 22 24.07 19.78 3.45
C ALA A 22 24.44 20.97 2.55
N GLU A 23 25.30 20.68 1.57
CA GLU A 23 25.59 21.55 0.45
C GLU A 23 24.95 20.95 -0.81
N PHE A 24 24.38 21.81 -1.65
CA PHE A 24 23.75 21.44 -2.91
C PHE A 24 24.35 22.29 -4.01
N ASN A 25 24.92 21.65 -5.03
CA ASN A 25 25.32 22.34 -6.25
C ASN A 25 24.12 22.33 -7.22
N LEU A 26 23.51 23.50 -7.44
CA LEU A 26 22.37 23.60 -8.34
C LEU A 26 22.79 24.23 -9.67
N SER A 27 22.48 23.54 -10.76
CA SER A 27 22.53 24.09 -12.11
C SER A 27 21.15 24.57 -12.58
N ASN A 28 21.13 25.48 -13.57
CA ASN A 28 19.90 26.01 -14.17
C ASN A 28 18.85 26.49 -13.14
N TRP A 29 19.32 27.15 -12.08
CA TRP A 29 18.48 27.43 -10.92
C TRP A 29 17.70 28.75 -11.03
N GLY A 30 16.58 28.82 -10.32
CA GLY A 30 15.75 30.01 -10.12
C GLY A 30 15.40 30.21 -8.65
N LYS A 31 14.83 31.39 -8.34
CA LYS A 31 14.50 31.80 -6.97
C LYS A 31 13.07 32.31 -6.90
N ILE A 32 12.38 31.93 -5.84
CA ILE A 32 11.12 32.51 -5.38
C ILE A 32 11.43 33.26 -4.09
N ASP A 33 11.08 34.54 -4.03
CA ASP A 33 11.32 35.39 -2.86
C ASP A 33 10.05 35.69 -2.05
N ASP A 34 8.88 35.64 -2.70
CA ASP A 34 7.59 35.97 -2.10
C ASP A 34 6.56 34.86 -2.44
N PRO A 35 5.72 34.41 -1.49
CA PRO A 35 5.63 34.83 -0.08
C PRO A 35 6.72 34.26 0.84
N HIS A 36 7.43 33.21 0.40
CA HIS A 36 8.49 32.56 1.17
C HIS A 36 9.65 32.17 0.26
N THR A 37 10.88 32.25 0.79
CA THR A 37 12.09 31.98 -0.01
C THR A 37 12.21 30.51 -0.39
N ALA A 38 12.35 30.25 -1.69
CA ALA A 38 12.70 28.93 -2.22
C ALA A 38 13.65 29.06 -3.41
N PHE A 39 14.49 28.06 -3.59
CA PHE A 39 15.30 27.87 -4.78
C PHE A 39 14.88 26.59 -5.48
N TYR A 40 15.01 26.56 -6.80
CA TYR A 40 14.74 25.36 -7.59
C TYR A 40 15.74 25.28 -8.73
N GLY A 41 16.04 24.08 -9.21
CA GLY A 41 17.02 23.87 -10.27
C GLY A 41 17.22 22.40 -10.59
N GLN A 42 18.37 22.10 -11.19
CA GLN A 42 18.83 20.74 -11.45
C GLN A 42 20.00 20.41 -10.52
N ILE A 43 20.03 19.18 -10.02
CA ILE A 43 21.12 18.63 -9.22
C ILE A 43 21.56 17.28 -9.77
N ASN A 44 22.84 16.98 -9.62
CA ASN A 44 23.40 15.69 -9.94
C ASN A 44 22.80 14.58 -9.07
N ALA A 45 22.46 13.43 -9.66
CA ALA A 45 21.95 12.30 -8.89
C ALA A 45 23.00 11.74 -7.90
N LEU A 46 24.29 11.85 -8.22
CA LEU A 46 25.39 11.42 -7.35
C LEU A 46 25.38 12.19 -6.03
N GLU A 47 25.23 13.52 -6.06
CA GLU A 47 25.17 14.35 -4.83
C GLU A 47 24.06 13.88 -3.88
N LEU A 48 22.91 13.47 -4.43
CA LEU A 48 21.79 12.96 -3.64
C LEU A 48 22.02 11.52 -3.14
N ALA A 49 22.71 10.69 -3.92
CA ALA A 49 23.12 9.36 -3.49
C ALA A 49 24.09 9.44 -2.30
N GLU A 50 25.11 10.30 -2.38
CA GLU A 50 26.08 10.55 -1.30
C GLU A 50 25.41 11.13 -0.05
N LEU A 51 24.48 12.07 -0.24
CA LEU A 51 23.69 12.62 0.86
C LEU A 51 22.92 11.51 1.59
N TRP A 52 22.33 10.57 0.85
CA TRP A 52 21.66 9.40 1.41
C TRP A 52 22.63 8.44 2.09
N LEU A 53 23.80 8.15 1.53
CA LEU A 53 24.81 7.31 2.19
C LEU A 53 25.17 7.85 3.58
N LYS A 54 25.32 9.18 3.69
CA LYS A 54 25.71 9.84 4.95
C LYS A 54 24.61 9.85 6.01
N HIS A 55 23.36 10.05 5.60
CA HIS A 55 22.26 10.33 6.54
C HIS A 55 21.16 9.25 6.58
N LYS A 56 21.10 8.39 5.57
CA LYS A 56 20.13 7.31 5.38
C LYS A 56 18.70 7.83 5.61
N ASN A 57 17.87 7.04 6.30
CA ASN A 57 16.46 7.37 6.55
C ASN A 57 16.25 8.65 7.38
N LYS A 58 17.28 9.19 8.05
CA LYS A 58 17.16 10.46 8.79
C LYS A 58 16.80 11.65 7.89
N LEU A 59 17.10 11.58 6.60
CA LEU A 59 16.71 12.60 5.61
C LEU A 59 15.18 12.74 5.50
N PHE A 60 14.46 11.65 5.72
CA PHE A 60 13.01 11.57 5.48
C PHE A 60 12.18 11.81 6.75
N ALA A 61 12.78 12.31 7.83
CA ALA A 61 12.11 12.40 9.13
C ALA A 61 10.81 13.24 9.15
N LYS A 62 10.67 14.24 8.26
CA LYS A 62 9.41 15.01 8.07
C LYS A 62 8.55 14.50 6.92
N ASN A 63 8.96 13.44 6.25
CA ASN A 63 8.17 12.78 5.24
C ASN A 63 7.13 11.87 5.91
N LEU A 64 5.92 11.81 5.36
CA LEU A 64 4.92 10.86 5.81
C LEU A 64 5.15 9.46 5.20
N ARG A 65 6.03 9.36 4.20
CA ARG A 65 6.49 8.12 3.59
C ARG A 65 7.95 7.92 3.94
N ASP A 66 8.25 6.85 4.68
CA ASP A 66 9.60 6.34 4.73
C ASP A 66 10.00 5.80 3.35
N PHE A 67 11.30 5.74 3.09
CA PHE A 67 11.81 5.01 1.94
C PHE A 67 11.43 3.52 2.07
N ILE A 68 10.75 2.98 1.06
CA ILE A 68 10.37 1.57 0.98
C ILE A 68 11.31 0.89 -0.02
N ASP A 69 12.07 -0.09 0.46
CA ASP A 69 12.94 -0.92 -0.37
C ASP A 69 12.13 -1.77 -1.37
N GLN A 70 12.67 -1.96 -2.58
CA GLN A 70 12.20 -2.90 -3.61
C GLN A 70 10.72 -2.76 -4.02
N THR A 71 10.42 -1.71 -4.78
CA THR A 71 9.14 -1.55 -5.48
C THR A 71 9.37 -1.51 -6.99
N GLN A 72 8.35 -1.82 -7.81
CA GLN A 72 8.47 -1.70 -9.27
C GLN A 72 8.92 -0.29 -9.70
N ALA A 73 8.48 0.75 -9.00
CA ALA A 73 8.93 2.12 -9.25
C ALA A 73 10.42 2.32 -8.92
N ASN A 74 10.94 1.65 -7.87
CA ASN A 74 12.36 1.68 -7.56
C ASN A 74 13.16 0.96 -8.66
N ASP A 75 12.68 -0.19 -9.13
CA ASP A 75 13.32 -0.95 -10.20
C ASP A 75 13.37 -0.13 -11.50
N GLU A 76 12.29 0.58 -11.84
CA GLU A 76 12.24 1.50 -12.97
C GLU A 76 13.22 2.68 -12.80
N ILE A 77 13.31 3.27 -11.60
CA ILE A 77 14.29 4.32 -11.29
C ILE A 77 15.73 3.82 -11.52
N ILE A 78 16.07 2.67 -10.97
CA ILE A 78 17.42 2.09 -11.13
C ILE A 78 17.68 1.71 -12.58
N ARG A 79 16.68 1.15 -13.27
CA ARG A 79 16.79 0.83 -14.68
C ARG A 79 17.07 2.06 -15.53
N THR A 80 16.37 3.18 -15.30
CA THR A 80 16.65 4.43 -16.01
C THR A 80 18.07 4.92 -15.74
N ILE A 81 18.56 4.90 -14.50
CA ILE A 81 19.95 5.27 -14.22
C ILE A 81 20.94 4.37 -14.97
N LYS A 82 20.70 3.06 -15.03
CA LYS A 82 21.61 2.10 -15.65
C LYS A 82 21.59 2.12 -17.17
N GLU A 83 20.41 2.27 -17.78
CA GLU A 83 20.20 2.14 -19.23
C GLU A 83 20.15 3.50 -19.95
N GLU A 84 19.55 4.53 -19.33
CA GLU A 84 19.23 5.82 -19.96
C GLU A 84 19.46 7.03 -19.03
N PRO A 85 20.67 7.21 -18.42
CA PRO A 85 20.90 8.23 -17.39
C PRO A 85 20.65 9.68 -17.85
N SER A 86 20.97 10.03 -19.09
CA SER A 86 20.65 11.36 -19.65
C SER A 86 19.16 11.65 -19.78
N LEU A 87 18.30 10.63 -19.78
CA LEU A 87 16.84 10.80 -19.80
C LEU A 87 16.24 10.91 -18.39
N PHE A 88 17.04 10.73 -17.33
CA PHE A 88 16.54 10.66 -15.96
C PHE A 88 15.74 11.89 -15.53
N TRP A 89 16.17 13.09 -15.96
CA TRP A 89 15.46 14.34 -15.68
C TRP A 89 14.03 14.35 -16.22
N TYR A 90 13.78 13.69 -17.35
CA TYR A 90 12.46 13.64 -17.98
C TYR A 90 11.52 12.61 -17.34
N PHE A 91 12.08 11.53 -16.79
CA PHE A 91 11.31 10.45 -16.18
C PHE A 91 11.13 10.61 -14.66
N ASN A 92 11.99 11.40 -14.01
CA ASN A 92 11.91 11.65 -12.58
C ASN A 92 11.01 12.85 -12.23
N ASN A 93 10.21 12.71 -11.17
CA ASN A 93 9.31 13.77 -10.68
C ASN A 93 10.02 14.88 -9.88
N GLY A 94 11.30 14.67 -9.52
CA GLY A 94 12.11 15.60 -8.75
C GLY A 94 12.10 15.35 -7.24
N VAL A 95 12.77 16.25 -6.53
CA VAL A 95 13.01 16.20 -5.09
C VAL A 95 12.58 17.52 -4.46
N THR A 96 11.92 17.45 -3.30
CA THR A 96 11.63 18.66 -2.49
C THR A 96 12.22 18.53 -1.11
N VAL A 97 13.06 19.50 -0.76
CA VAL A 97 13.76 19.63 0.51
C VAL A 97 13.21 20.84 1.26
N LEU A 98 12.76 20.63 2.49
CA LEU A 98 12.51 21.70 3.45
C LEU A 98 13.79 21.94 4.25
N CYS A 99 14.13 23.18 4.55
CA CYS A 99 15.27 23.54 5.38
C CYS A 99 14.91 24.68 6.35
N GLN A 100 15.52 24.68 7.53
CA GLN A 100 15.35 25.74 8.53
C GLN A 100 16.09 27.01 8.12
N GLU A 101 17.30 26.85 7.58
CA GLU A 101 18.12 27.94 7.05
C GLU A 101 18.59 27.55 5.64
N LEU A 102 18.62 28.52 4.73
CA LEU A 102 19.05 28.33 3.34
C LEU A 102 19.85 29.53 2.85
N GLN A 103 21.11 29.30 2.48
CA GLN A 103 22.04 30.35 2.08
C GLN A 103 22.71 29.99 0.76
N LYS A 104 22.74 30.93 -0.18
CA LYS A 104 23.56 30.81 -1.38
C LYS A 104 25.00 31.19 -1.04
N LYS A 105 25.96 30.28 -1.24
CA LYS A 105 27.38 30.49 -0.88
C LYS A 105 28.17 31.31 -1.92
N THR A 106 27.81 31.22 -3.20
CA THR A 106 28.66 31.76 -4.28
C THR A 106 28.08 33.02 -4.97
N LYS A 107 28.95 34.02 -5.20
CA LYS A 107 28.70 35.27 -5.96
C LYS A 107 29.29 35.20 -7.38
N GLY A 108 29.09 34.08 -8.09
CA GLY A 108 29.59 33.89 -9.45
C GLY A 108 28.74 34.65 -10.48
N THR A 109 29.38 35.18 -11.53
CA THR A 109 28.74 35.94 -12.62
C THR A 109 28.10 35.07 -13.71
N LYS A 110 28.13 33.74 -13.58
CA LYS A 110 27.52 32.80 -14.55
C LYS A 110 26.33 32.10 -13.91
N ARG A 111 25.14 32.26 -14.51
CA ARG A 111 23.87 31.63 -14.12
C ARG A 111 23.83 30.09 -14.27
N LEU A 112 24.97 29.41 -14.41
CA LEU A 112 25.00 28.01 -14.86
C LEU A 112 25.11 26.99 -13.71
N SER A 113 25.77 27.33 -12.59
CA SER A 113 25.81 26.50 -11.38
C SER A 113 26.21 27.36 -10.17
N ASP A 114 25.59 27.15 -9.01
CA ASP A 114 25.93 27.80 -7.74
C ASP A 114 25.74 26.84 -6.55
N ASP A 115 26.52 27.05 -5.49
CA ASP A 115 26.44 26.26 -4.25
C ASP A 115 25.45 26.88 -3.25
N PHE A 116 24.66 26.01 -2.64
CA PHE A 116 23.67 26.33 -1.63
C PHE A 116 23.94 25.53 -0.36
N PHE A 117 24.01 26.22 0.77
CA PHE A 117 24.10 25.61 2.08
C PHE A 117 22.74 25.62 2.75
N ALA A 118 22.32 24.46 3.25
CA ALA A 118 21.06 24.30 3.94
C ALA A 118 21.26 23.59 5.28
N LYS A 119 20.51 24.03 6.28
CA LYS A 119 20.54 23.49 7.64
C LYS A 119 19.15 23.08 8.10
N GLY A 120 19.08 22.04 8.92
CA GLY A 120 17.83 21.44 9.38
C GLY A 120 17.03 20.86 8.20
N ILE A 121 17.70 20.19 7.26
CA ILE A 121 17.07 19.69 6.04
C ILE A 121 16.14 18.50 6.33
N SER A 122 15.04 18.40 5.58
CA SER A 122 14.26 17.18 5.46
C SER A 122 13.61 17.06 4.09
N ILE A 123 13.68 15.87 3.53
CA ILE A 123 13.20 15.54 2.19
C ILE A 123 11.76 15.07 2.29
N ILE A 124 10.84 15.90 1.78
CA ILE A 124 9.39 15.67 1.87
C ILE A 124 8.80 15.08 0.57
N ASN A 125 9.60 15.05 -0.51
CA ASN A 125 9.28 14.39 -1.78
C ASN A 125 10.57 13.92 -2.46
N GLY A 126 10.51 12.75 -3.12
CA GLY A 126 11.68 12.11 -3.73
C GLY A 126 12.36 11.04 -2.85
N ALA A 127 11.72 10.58 -1.77
CA ALA A 127 12.30 9.57 -0.87
C ALA A 127 12.62 8.25 -1.58
N GLN A 128 11.75 7.78 -2.48
CA GLN A 128 12.00 6.60 -3.31
C GLN A 128 13.16 6.80 -4.27
N THR A 129 13.24 7.94 -4.96
CA THR A 129 14.35 8.27 -5.85
C THR A 129 15.67 8.26 -5.11
N ILE A 130 15.79 9.05 -4.04
CA ILE A 130 17.03 9.22 -3.29
C ILE A 130 17.44 7.93 -2.58
N GLY A 131 16.50 7.22 -1.97
CA GLY A 131 16.79 5.94 -1.33
C GLY A 131 17.19 4.86 -2.34
N SER A 132 16.55 4.81 -3.52
CA SER A 132 16.87 3.83 -4.55
C SER A 132 18.27 4.08 -5.11
N ILE A 133 18.56 5.30 -5.59
CA ILE A 133 19.89 5.63 -6.14
C ILE A 133 20.98 5.51 -5.07
N GLY A 134 20.70 5.93 -3.82
CA GLY A 134 21.64 5.82 -2.72
C GLY A 134 21.94 4.38 -2.34
N ARG A 135 20.94 3.49 -2.39
CA ARG A 135 21.13 2.06 -2.13
C ARG A 135 21.88 1.37 -3.26
N ALA A 136 21.49 1.64 -4.51
CA ALA A 136 22.18 1.08 -5.66
C ALA A 136 23.65 1.51 -5.68
N TYR A 137 23.94 2.77 -5.39
CA TYR A 137 25.30 3.30 -5.28
C TYR A 137 26.09 2.70 -4.10
N GLU A 138 25.41 2.39 -2.97
CA GLU A 138 26.03 1.64 -1.87
C GLU A 138 26.48 0.24 -2.30
N ASP A 139 25.65 -0.43 -3.09
CA ASP A 139 25.87 -1.83 -3.49
C ASP A 139 26.90 -1.94 -4.64
N ASP A 140 26.96 -0.97 -5.55
CA ASP A 140 27.86 -0.98 -6.72
C ASP A 140 28.32 0.45 -7.12
N PRO A 141 29.23 1.07 -6.37
CA PRO A 141 29.65 2.45 -6.60
C PRO A 141 30.42 2.63 -7.92
N GLU A 142 31.32 1.70 -8.24
CA GLU A 142 32.19 1.80 -9.43
C GLU A 142 31.39 1.76 -10.74
N ASP A 143 30.33 0.94 -10.84
CA ASP A 143 29.49 0.89 -12.04
C ASP A 143 28.55 2.11 -12.15
N LEU A 144 28.14 2.69 -11.01
CA LEU A 144 27.08 3.70 -10.99
C LEU A 144 27.57 5.15 -10.91
N GLU A 145 28.81 5.41 -10.52
CA GLU A 145 29.33 6.76 -10.35
C GLU A 145 29.16 7.62 -11.62
N GLU A 146 29.71 7.19 -12.76
CA GLU A 146 29.59 7.92 -14.03
C GLU A 146 28.13 8.09 -14.49
N LYS A 147 27.29 7.07 -14.27
CA LYS A 147 25.88 7.09 -14.67
C LYS A 147 25.06 8.06 -13.81
N LEU A 148 25.35 8.12 -12.52
CA LEU A 148 24.74 9.07 -11.59
C LEU A 148 25.22 10.50 -11.88
N GLU A 149 26.48 10.68 -12.27
CA GLU A 149 27.01 11.97 -12.68
C GLU A 149 26.29 12.54 -13.92
N GLU A 150 25.95 11.68 -14.89
CA GLU A 150 25.18 12.06 -16.08
C GLU A 150 23.71 12.37 -15.74
N ALA A 151 23.13 11.69 -14.75
CA ALA A 151 21.72 11.83 -14.39
C ALA A 151 21.43 13.13 -13.62
N GLN A 152 20.48 13.91 -14.15
CA GLN A 152 20.04 15.18 -13.54
C GLN A 152 18.64 15.05 -12.92
N ILE A 153 18.43 15.69 -11.77
CA ILE A 153 17.17 15.66 -11.01
C ILE A 153 16.67 17.08 -10.78
N PHE A 154 15.39 17.33 -11.04
CA PHE A 154 14.78 18.60 -10.64
C PHE A 154 14.64 18.67 -9.12
N ILE A 155 15.14 19.73 -8.48
CA ILE A 155 15.10 19.88 -7.03
C ILE A 155 14.51 21.23 -6.62
N ARG A 156 13.79 21.23 -5.49
CA ARG A 156 13.28 22.42 -4.81
C ARG A 156 13.83 22.46 -3.38
N LEU A 157 14.47 23.57 -3.01
CA LEU A 157 14.92 23.89 -1.66
C LEU A 157 14.01 24.99 -1.10
N ILE A 158 13.24 24.69 -0.05
CA ILE A 158 12.26 25.62 0.54
C ILE A 158 12.72 26.02 1.94
N SER A 159 12.97 27.31 2.13
CA SER A 159 13.36 27.87 3.42
C SER A 159 12.16 28.07 4.34
N LEU A 160 12.32 27.66 5.60
CA LEU A 160 11.35 27.85 6.69
C LEU A 160 11.70 29.02 7.62
N GLU A 161 12.85 29.68 7.43
CA GLU A 161 13.42 30.69 8.34
C GLU A 161 12.46 31.83 8.73
N LYS A 162 11.57 32.21 7.80
CA LYS A 162 10.60 33.32 7.96
C LYS A 162 9.16 32.87 7.72
N CYS A 163 8.88 31.61 8.02
CA CYS A 163 7.55 31.03 7.87
C CYS A 163 6.86 30.89 9.23
N SER A 164 5.54 30.72 9.23
CA SER A 164 4.84 30.25 10.43
C SER A 164 5.27 28.82 10.75
N ASP A 165 5.25 28.45 12.03
CA ASP A 165 5.66 27.11 12.49
C ASP A 165 4.90 25.97 11.79
N ASP A 166 3.65 26.23 11.37
CA ASP A 166 2.78 25.28 10.68
C ASP A 166 2.96 25.22 9.16
N PHE A 167 3.79 26.08 8.56
CA PHE A 167 3.94 26.16 7.11
C PHE A 167 4.61 24.91 6.53
N GLY A 168 5.71 24.45 7.14
CA GLY A 168 6.37 23.22 6.73
C GLY A 168 5.43 22.02 6.76
N MET A 169 4.57 21.96 7.79
CA MET A 169 3.51 20.95 7.90
C MET A 169 2.53 21.00 6.73
N LYS A 170 2.04 22.20 6.39
CA LYS A 170 1.11 22.40 5.27
C LYS A 170 1.72 21.93 3.96
N ILE A 171 2.99 22.23 3.70
CA ILE A 171 3.69 21.76 2.49
C ILE A 171 3.77 20.24 2.49
N THR A 172 4.30 19.63 3.55
CA THR A 172 4.41 18.16 3.65
C THR A 172 3.06 17.48 3.40
N LYS A 173 1.98 17.98 4.00
CA LYS A 173 0.63 17.44 3.83
C LYS A 173 0.18 17.58 2.37
N ALA A 174 0.30 18.78 1.79
CA ALA A 174 -0.11 19.05 0.42
C ALA A 174 0.63 18.17 -0.61
N THR A 175 1.96 18.09 -0.49
CA THR A 175 2.82 17.30 -1.38
C THR A 175 2.55 15.80 -1.26
N ASN A 176 2.22 15.31 -0.07
CA ASN A 176 1.82 13.93 0.14
C ASN A 176 0.41 13.62 -0.36
N THR A 177 -0.52 14.58 -0.36
CA THR A 177 -1.87 14.40 -0.93
C THR A 177 -1.91 14.49 -2.46
N GLN A 178 -1.01 15.24 -3.10
CA GLN A 178 -0.97 15.41 -4.56
C GLN A 178 -0.40 14.20 -5.31
N ASN A 179 0.51 13.46 -4.69
CA ASN A 179 0.95 12.16 -5.18
C ASN A 179 0.04 11.11 -4.55
N THR A 180 -0.94 10.57 -5.27
CA THR A 180 -1.97 9.64 -4.74
C THR A 180 -1.35 8.63 -3.78
N VAL A 181 -1.49 8.85 -2.47
CA VAL A 181 -1.24 7.81 -1.47
C VAL A 181 -2.26 6.74 -1.78
N GLU A 182 -1.81 5.53 -2.10
CA GLU A 182 -2.74 4.41 -2.18
C GLU A 182 -3.44 4.34 -0.82
N SER A 183 -4.77 4.39 -0.80
CA SER A 183 -5.56 4.47 0.43
C SER A 183 -5.17 3.45 1.51
N ARG A 184 -4.58 2.33 1.07
CA ARG A 184 -3.94 1.29 1.86
C ARG A 184 -2.91 1.79 2.89
N ASP A 185 -2.13 2.84 2.62
CA ASP A 185 -1.13 3.33 3.58
C ASP A 185 -1.77 4.07 4.76
N PHE A 186 -2.96 4.65 4.57
CA PHE A 186 -3.74 5.20 5.69
C PHE A 186 -4.31 4.11 6.59
N VAL A 187 -4.60 2.94 6.02
CA VAL A 187 -5.06 1.76 6.77
C VAL A 187 -3.98 1.25 7.71
N ALA A 188 -2.72 1.30 7.27
CA ALA A 188 -1.57 0.91 8.08
C ALA A 188 -1.37 1.75 9.36
N LEU A 189 -1.98 2.94 9.42
CA LEU A 189 -1.98 3.83 10.58
C LEU A 189 -3.15 3.57 11.54
N ASP A 190 -4.11 2.72 11.16
CA ASP A 190 -5.26 2.40 12.02
C ASP A 190 -4.81 1.50 13.20
N PRO A 191 -5.09 1.90 14.45
CA PRO A 191 -4.73 1.11 15.64
C PRO A 191 -5.31 -0.31 15.63
N THR A 192 -6.45 -0.52 14.97
CA THR A 192 -7.09 -1.84 14.81
C THR A 192 -6.18 -2.81 14.06
N GLN A 193 -5.48 -2.33 13.03
CA GLN A 193 -4.57 -3.16 12.23
C GLN A 193 -3.36 -3.59 13.04
N GLN A 194 -2.78 -2.64 13.80
CA GLN A 194 -1.68 -2.94 14.71
C GLN A 194 -2.10 -3.91 15.81
N ARG A 195 -3.28 -3.72 16.41
CA ARG A 195 -3.86 -4.61 17.41
C ARG A 195 -3.99 -6.03 16.87
N LEU A 196 -4.64 -6.20 15.72
CA LEU A 196 -4.84 -7.51 15.09
C LEU A 196 -3.51 -8.22 14.81
N ALA A 197 -2.49 -7.50 14.33
CA ALA A 197 -1.17 -8.07 14.09
C ALA A 197 -0.46 -8.50 15.38
N GLN A 198 -0.55 -7.70 16.45
CA GLN A 198 0.04 -8.02 17.74
C GLN A 198 -0.66 -9.21 18.41
N GLU A 199 -1.99 -9.22 18.41
CA GLU A 199 -2.80 -10.32 18.93
C GLU A 199 -2.54 -11.62 18.15
N LEU A 200 -2.37 -11.55 16.83
CA LEU A 200 -2.08 -12.74 16.01
C LEU A 200 -0.74 -13.35 16.40
N LYS A 201 0.30 -12.52 16.48
CA LYS A 201 1.66 -12.95 16.85
C LYS A 201 1.74 -13.45 18.30
N ALA A 202 0.89 -12.94 19.18
CA ALA A 202 0.78 -13.40 20.56
C ALA A 202 0.08 -14.77 20.67
N TRP A 203 -0.92 -15.01 19.81
CA TRP A 203 -1.62 -16.29 19.73
C TRP A 203 -0.75 -17.38 19.11
N ASP A 204 -0.06 -17.07 18.01
CA ASP A 204 0.87 -17.98 17.35
C ASP A 204 2.09 -17.19 16.84
N LYS A 205 3.28 -17.53 17.36
CA LYS A 205 4.53 -16.79 17.11
C LYS A 205 4.99 -16.89 15.67
N ASP A 206 4.57 -17.93 14.95
CA ASP A 206 4.94 -18.16 13.57
C ASP A 206 4.01 -17.41 12.61
N LYS A 207 2.86 -16.91 13.09
CA LYS A 207 1.89 -16.20 12.27
C LYS A 207 2.16 -14.70 12.17
N ILE A 208 2.14 -14.18 10.94
CA ILE A 208 2.41 -12.77 10.64
C ILE A 208 1.26 -12.15 9.84
N TYR A 209 0.76 -11.01 10.31
CA TYR A 209 -0.18 -10.18 9.56
C TYR A 209 0.53 -8.95 9.00
N PHE A 210 0.77 -8.94 7.69
CA PHE A 210 1.36 -7.82 6.96
C PHE A 210 0.30 -6.77 6.62
N TYR A 211 -0.03 -5.93 7.61
CA TYR A 211 -0.93 -4.80 7.42
C TYR A 211 -0.22 -3.53 6.90
N LYS A 212 1.11 -3.47 7.06
CA LYS A 212 1.99 -2.44 6.47
C LYS A 212 2.70 -3.01 5.25
N ARG A 213 3.04 -2.16 4.28
CA ARG A 213 3.95 -2.55 3.19
C ARG A 213 5.33 -2.86 3.77
N SER A 214 5.91 -3.99 3.39
CA SER A 214 7.30 -4.37 3.67
C SER A 214 7.83 -5.22 2.51
N ALA A 215 9.15 -5.20 2.28
CA ALA A 215 9.80 -6.04 1.26
C ALA A 215 9.65 -7.54 1.57
N GLU A 216 9.51 -7.90 2.84
CA GLU A 216 9.25 -9.26 3.32
C GLU A 216 7.78 -9.69 3.18
N MET A 217 6.90 -8.84 2.62
CA MET A 217 5.47 -9.14 2.49
C MET A 217 5.24 -10.25 1.47
N VAL A 218 5.32 -11.47 1.94
CA VAL A 218 4.93 -12.67 1.21
C VAL A 218 3.69 -13.23 1.87
N SER A 219 2.68 -13.57 1.08
CA SER A 219 1.55 -14.38 1.54
C SER A 219 1.94 -15.85 1.47
N ASN A 220 1.95 -16.54 2.59
CA ASN A 220 2.25 -17.97 2.67
C ASN A 220 1.45 -18.64 3.81
N GLU A 221 1.71 -19.91 4.10
CA GLU A 221 1.01 -20.68 5.13
C GLU A 221 1.03 -20.03 6.54
N ASN A 222 2.02 -19.18 6.80
CA ASN A 222 2.25 -18.53 8.09
C ASN A 222 2.06 -17.01 8.04
N SER A 223 1.74 -16.43 6.88
CA SER A 223 1.55 -14.98 6.80
C SER A 223 0.42 -14.59 5.87
N CYS A 224 -0.33 -13.55 6.24
CA CYS A 224 -1.38 -12.97 5.40
C CYS A 224 -1.21 -11.47 5.24
N THR A 225 -1.82 -10.93 4.19
CA THR A 225 -1.71 -9.52 3.81
C THR A 225 -2.99 -8.76 4.12
N LEU A 226 -2.93 -7.42 4.23
CA LEU A 226 -4.12 -6.58 4.36
C LEU A 226 -5.16 -6.85 3.26
N SER A 227 -4.71 -7.11 2.02
CA SER A 227 -5.57 -7.48 0.88
C SER A 227 -6.37 -8.74 1.15
N GLU A 228 -5.70 -9.82 1.56
CA GLU A 228 -6.37 -11.08 1.86
C GLU A 228 -7.32 -10.95 3.05
N ALA A 229 -6.88 -10.29 4.13
CA ALA A 229 -7.71 -10.07 5.30
C ALA A 229 -8.98 -9.29 4.95
N THR A 230 -8.85 -8.24 4.13
CA THR A 230 -9.99 -7.41 3.70
C THR A 230 -10.96 -8.21 2.83
N ILE A 231 -10.47 -8.99 1.86
CA ILE A 231 -11.32 -9.84 1.01
C ILE A 231 -12.06 -10.89 1.85
N ALA A 232 -11.32 -11.59 2.71
CA ALA A 232 -11.87 -12.67 3.51
C ALA A 232 -12.92 -12.14 4.49
N LEU A 233 -12.64 -11.03 5.19
CA LEU A 233 -13.59 -10.41 6.12
C LEU A 233 -14.81 -9.81 5.39
N ALA A 234 -14.62 -9.22 4.20
CA ALA A 234 -15.73 -8.74 3.38
C ALA A 234 -16.68 -9.88 2.99
N CYS A 235 -16.13 -11.04 2.61
CA CYS A 235 -16.93 -12.22 2.25
C CYS A 235 -17.51 -12.97 3.46
N PHE A 236 -16.88 -12.87 4.62
CA PHE A 236 -17.40 -13.40 5.87
C PHE A 236 -18.58 -12.58 6.40
N ASN A 237 -18.64 -11.29 6.08
CA ASN A 237 -19.73 -10.43 6.51
C ASN A 237 -21.10 -10.91 5.93
N PRO A 238 -22.20 -10.88 6.70
CA PRO A 238 -23.52 -11.27 6.19
C PRO A 238 -23.99 -10.45 4.99
N ASP A 239 -23.56 -9.19 4.87
CA ASP A 239 -23.87 -8.32 3.74
C ASP A 239 -23.04 -8.69 2.51
N LEU A 240 -23.67 -9.41 1.57
CA LEU A 240 -23.11 -9.77 0.27
C LEU A 240 -22.65 -8.56 -0.55
N GLY A 241 -23.18 -7.36 -0.30
CA GLY A 241 -22.75 -6.13 -0.95
C GLY A 241 -21.25 -5.87 -0.78
N LEU A 242 -20.67 -6.20 0.39
CA LEU A 242 -19.25 -6.03 0.66
C LEU A 242 -18.38 -6.96 -0.19
N SER A 243 -18.80 -8.22 -0.37
CA SER A 243 -18.15 -9.19 -1.26
C SER A 243 -18.16 -8.73 -2.72
N VAL A 244 -19.26 -8.09 -3.15
CA VAL A 244 -19.40 -7.53 -4.51
C VAL A 244 -18.51 -6.30 -4.69
N ILE A 245 -18.41 -5.42 -3.68
CA ILE A 245 -17.50 -4.27 -3.69
C ILE A 245 -16.06 -4.78 -3.78
N ALA A 246 -15.65 -5.73 -2.92
CA ALA A 246 -14.32 -6.33 -2.97
C ALA A 246 -14.00 -6.95 -4.35
N LYS A 247 -14.99 -7.54 -5.04
CA LYS A 247 -14.82 -8.07 -6.40
C LYS A 247 -14.68 -6.99 -7.47
N LYS A 248 -15.31 -5.84 -7.27
CA LYS A 248 -15.29 -4.70 -8.20
C LYS A 248 -14.01 -3.89 -8.05
N ASP A 249 -13.77 -3.40 -6.84
CA ASP A 249 -12.61 -2.61 -6.44
C ASP A 249 -12.48 -2.66 -4.90
N ILE A 250 -11.50 -3.43 -4.41
CA ILE A 250 -11.18 -3.53 -2.99
C ILE A 250 -10.78 -2.19 -2.36
N SER A 251 -10.28 -1.25 -3.16
CA SER A 251 -9.86 0.06 -2.67
C SER A 251 -11.04 0.92 -2.22
N GLU A 252 -12.27 0.63 -2.68
CA GLU A 252 -13.48 1.28 -2.17
C GLU A 252 -13.72 0.95 -0.69
N ILE A 253 -13.28 -0.22 -0.21
CA ILE A 253 -13.44 -0.64 1.19
C ILE A 253 -12.47 0.11 2.10
N TRP A 254 -11.20 0.14 1.73
CA TRP A 254 -10.14 0.70 2.57
C TRP A 254 -9.69 2.09 2.15
N GLY A 255 -10.45 2.69 1.23
CA GLY A 255 -10.26 4.02 0.64
C GLY A 255 -10.12 5.12 1.68
N ASP A 256 -10.86 4.95 2.76
CA ASP A 256 -10.98 5.85 3.89
C ASP A 256 -11.27 5.03 5.16
N THR A 257 -10.36 5.06 6.14
CA THR A 257 -10.52 4.37 7.43
C THR A 257 -11.65 4.94 8.29
N SER A 258 -12.12 6.15 7.97
CA SER A 258 -13.28 6.75 8.64
C SER A 258 -14.62 6.30 8.05
N SER A 259 -14.60 5.67 6.87
CA SER A 259 -15.79 5.22 6.14
C SER A 259 -16.53 4.10 6.86
N THR A 260 -17.84 4.02 6.59
CA THR A 260 -18.69 2.94 7.10
C THR A 260 -18.24 1.57 6.58
N LEU A 261 -17.82 1.47 5.32
CA LEU A 261 -17.37 0.22 4.71
C LEU A 261 -16.15 -0.35 5.45
N TYR A 262 -15.14 0.49 5.70
CA TYR A 262 -13.96 0.09 6.45
C TYR A 262 -14.33 -0.36 7.87
N LYS A 263 -15.11 0.43 8.60
CA LYS A 263 -15.49 0.16 10.00
C LYS A 263 -16.38 -1.07 10.17
N ILE A 264 -17.17 -1.44 9.15
CA ILE A 264 -17.92 -2.70 9.19
C ILE A 264 -16.97 -3.90 9.16
N ILE A 265 -15.89 -3.81 8.39
CA ILE A 265 -14.92 -4.91 8.20
C ILE A 265 -13.88 -4.93 9.32
N PHE A 266 -13.30 -3.78 9.65
CA PHE A 266 -12.30 -3.63 10.70
C PHE A 266 -12.88 -2.82 11.87
N ASN A 267 -13.22 -3.54 12.93
CA ASN A 267 -13.74 -2.97 14.17
C ASN A 267 -13.21 -3.73 15.39
N ASN A 268 -13.56 -3.24 16.58
CA ASN A 268 -13.10 -3.80 17.85
C ASN A 268 -13.68 -5.18 18.17
N SER A 269 -14.71 -5.65 17.45
CA SER A 269 -15.29 -6.99 17.68
C SER A 269 -14.55 -8.11 16.95
N ILE A 270 -13.75 -7.78 15.92
CA ILE A 270 -12.94 -8.76 15.19
C ILE A 270 -11.67 -9.08 15.99
N SER A 271 -11.46 -10.36 16.29
CA SER A 271 -10.23 -10.87 16.87
C SER A 271 -9.20 -11.28 15.80
N SER A 272 -7.93 -11.36 16.19
CA SER A 272 -6.87 -11.90 15.33
C SER A 272 -7.14 -13.34 14.86
N ILE A 273 -7.71 -14.17 15.74
CA ILE A 273 -8.09 -15.55 15.43
C ILE A 273 -9.17 -15.56 14.34
N GLN A 274 -10.20 -14.72 14.48
CA GLN A 274 -11.24 -14.61 13.45
C GLN A 274 -10.66 -14.19 12.10
N LEU A 275 -9.82 -13.15 12.08
CA LEU A 275 -9.14 -12.69 10.87
C LEU A 275 -8.34 -13.82 10.22
N TRP A 276 -7.54 -14.55 11.00
CA TRP A 276 -6.71 -15.64 10.48
C TRP A 276 -7.55 -16.78 9.91
N ARG A 277 -8.58 -17.23 10.65
CA ARG A 277 -9.45 -18.34 10.24
C ARG A 277 -10.24 -18.03 8.97
N VAL A 278 -10.74 -16.80 8.80
CA VAL A 278 -11.40 -16.43 7.55
C VAL A 278 -10.43 -16.39 6.37
N VAL A 279 -9.17 -16.00 6.59
CA VAL A 279 -8.12 -16.05 5.54
C VAL A 279 -7.78 -17.49 5.16
N GLU A 280 -7.72 -18.42 6.11
CA GLU A 280 -7.53 -19.85 5.83
C GLU A 280 -8.66 -20.40 4.94
N VAL A 281 -9.93 -20.14 5.30
CA VAL A 281 -11.08 -20.54 4.49
C VAL A 281 -11.01 -19.94 3.08
N TYR A 282 -10.67 -18.65 2.97
CA TYR A 282 -10.45 -17.99 1.68
C TYR A 282 -9.45 -18.74 0.80
N ARG A 283 -8.29 -19.11 1.36
CA ARG A 283 -7.25 -19.83 0.63
C ARG A 283 -7.67 -21.23 0.20
N ILE A 284 -8.36 -21.95 1.09
CA ILE A 284 -8.88 -23.29 0.78
C ILE A 284 -9.88 -23.20 -0.38
N VAL A 285 -10.80 -22.23 -0.34
CA VAL A 285 -11.76 -21.99 -1.42
C VAL A 285 -11.06 -21.63 -2.73
N GLU A 286 -10.10 -20.71 -2.71
CA GLU A 286 -9.33 -20.34 -3.91
C GLU A 286 -8.57 -21.53 -4.52
N ASN A 287 -7.93 -22.35 -3.68
CA ASN A 287 -7.21 -23.52 -4.14
C ASN A 287 -8.14 -24.56 -4.75
N GLU A 288 -9.28 -24.83 -4.12
CA GLU A 288 -10.29 -25.74 -4.67
C GLU A 288 -10.83 -25.21 -6.00
N LEU A 289 -11.20 -23.93 -6.10
CA LEU A 289 -11.66 -23.32 -7.34
C LEU A 289 -10.60 -23.38 -8.47
N LYS A 290 -9.31 -23.27 -8.14
CA LYS A 290 -8.21 -23.45 -9.10
C LYS A 290 -8.06 -24.90 -9.59
N VAL A 291 -8.38 -25.89 -8.77
CA VAL A 291 -8.44 -27.29 -9.21
C VAL A 291 -9.63 -27.46 -10.15
N ARG A 292 -10.80 -26.97 -9.73
CA ARG A 292 -12.06 -27.11 -10.45
C ARG A 292 -12.12 -26.34 -11.76
N SER A 293 -11.39 -25.24 -11.89
CA SER A 293 -11.27 -24.49 -13.15
C SER A 293 -10.78 -25.36 -14.31
N LYS A 294 -10.02 -26.42 -14.02
CA LYS A 294 -9.50 -27.36 -15.01
C LYS A 294 -10.53 -28.39 -15.50
N GLU A 295 -11.69 -28.52 -14.83
CA GLU A 295 -12.74 -29.48 -15.21
C GLU A 295 -13.38 -29.11 -16.56
N SER A 296 -13.60 -27.82 -16.82
CA SER A 296 -14.16 -27.33 -18.09
C SER A 296 -14.01 -25.82 -18.25
N LYS A 297 -14.15 -25.32 -19.48
CA LYS A 297 -14.18 -23.86 -19.77
C LYS A 297 -15.27 -23.11 -19.02
N SER A 298 -16.39 -23.76 -18.70
CA SER A 298 -17.45 -23.13 -17.93
C SER A 298 -17.10 -23.04 -16.44
N PHE A 299 -16.49 -24.09 -15.87
CA PHE A 299 -15.95 -24.04 -14.51
C PHE A 299 -14.83 -23.02 -14.37
N ASP A 300 -13.93 -22.89 -15.35
CA ASP A 300 -12.89 -21.86 -15.35
C ASP A 300 -13.47 -20.44 -15.22
N LYS A 301 -14.53 -20.13 -15.96
CA LYS A 301 -15.22 -18.84 -15.85
C LYS A 301 -15.87 -18.65 -14.47
N ILE A 302 -16.46 -19.70 -13.90
CA ILE A 302 -17.06 -19.64 -12.57
C ILE A 302 -15.99 -19.43 -11.51
N ALA A 303 -14.90 -20.20 -11.53
CA ALA A 303 -13.78 -20.06 -10.62
C ALA A 303 -13.22 -18.63 -10.64
N ASN A 304 -12.95 -18.06 -11.81
CA ASN A 304 -12.33 -16.74 -11.89
C ASN A 304 -13.27 -15.56 -11.58
N HIS A 305 -14.57 -15.69 -11.88
CA HIS A 305 -15.52 -14.58 -11.76
C HIS A 305 -16.45 -14.67 -10.56
N ALA A 306 -16.78 -15.87 -10.09
CA ALA A 306 -17.68 -16.11 -8.98
C ALA A 306 -16.95 -16.41 -7.66
N ASN A 307 -15.61 -16.47 -7.62
CA ASN A 307 -14.86 -16.87 -6.43
C ASN A 307 -15.29 -16.18 -5.14
N LEU A 308 -15.39 -14.85 -5.11
CA LEU A 308 -15.79 -14.12 -3.89
C LEU A 308 -17.27 -14.33 -3.53
N PHE A 309 -18.12 -14.56 -4.52
CA PHE A 309 -19.52 -14.93 -4.29
C PHE A 309 -19.63 -16.34 -3.72
N ILE A 310 -18.84 -17.29 -4.22
CA ILE A 310 -18.76 -18.66 -3.69
C ILE A 310 -18.21 -18.64 -2.27
N LEU A 311 -17.13 -17.89 -2.02
CA LEU A 311 -16.57 -17.70 -0.68
C LEU A 311 -17.60 -17.15 0.30
N HIS A 312 -18.37 -16.14 -0.12
CA HIS A 312 -19.49 -15.62 0.67
C HIS A 312 -20.46 -16.74 1.04
N LEU A 313 -20.95 -17.50 0.06
CA LEU A 313 -21.89 -18.59 0.31
C LEU A 313 -21.29 -19.69 1.20
N VAL A 314 -19.99 -19.97 1.08
CA VAL A 314 -19.29 -20.92 1.97
C VAL A 314 -19.38 -20.44 3.42
N PHE A 315 -19.05 -19.18 3.71
CA PHE A 315 -19.15 -18.63 5.06
C PHE A 315 -20.57 -18.68 5.63
N GLN A 316 -21.57 -18.32 4.82
CA GLN A 316 -22.97 -18.40 5.24
C GLN A 316 -23.41 -19.85 5.52
N SER A 317 -22.91 -20.81 4.72
CA SER A 317 -23.18 -22.22 4.96
C SER A 317 -22.55 -22.73 6.25
N LEU A 318 -21.36 -22.25 6.62
CA LEU A 318 -20.74 -22.57 7.92
C LEU A 318 -21.59 -22.06 9.08
N GLU A 319 -22.11 -20.83 8.98
CA GLU A 319 -22.97 -20.22 10.00
C GLU A 319 -24.29 -21.00 10.16
N GLU A 320 -24.95 -21.36 9.05
CA GLU A 320 -26.19 -22.14 9.06
C GLU A 320 -26.02 -23.54 9.64
N GLN A 321 -24.90 -24.18 9.34
CA GLN A 321 -24.54 -25.49 9.89
C GLN A 321 -23.98 -25.39 11.31
N LYS A 322 -23.89 -24.18 11.89
CA LYS A 322 -23.35 -23.90 13.23
C LYS A 322 -21.93 -24.41 13.42
N ILE A 323 -21.13 -24.40 12.36
CA ILE A 323 -19.72 -24.81 12.39
C ILE A 323 -18.89 -23.64 12.94
N ASN A 324 -18.39 -23.78 14.17
CA ASN A 324 -17.59 -22.74 14.82
C ASN A 324 -16.09 -22.92 14.55
N ILE A 325 -15.62 -22.37 13.42
CA ILE A 325 -14.20 -22.35 13.04
C ILE A 325 -13.32 -21.45 13.94
N PHE A 326 -13.92 -20.69 14.85
CA PHE A 326 -13.22 -19.79 15.78
C PHE A 326 -13.00 -20.40 17.16
N ASN A 327 -13.37 -21.66 17.36
CA ASN A 327 -13.07 -22.40 18.58
C ASN A 327 -11.54 -22.48 18.78
N PRO A 328 -10.99 -22.16 19.97
CA PRO A 328 -9.57 -22.34 20.26
C PRO A 328 -9.02 -23.74 19.98
N ASP A 329 -9.84 -24.78 20.10
CA ASP A 329 -9.46 -26.17 19.84
C ASP A 329 -9.53 -26.55 18.35
N PHE A 330 -10.03 -25.66 17.49
CA PHE A 330 -10.15 -25.91 16.05
C PHE A 330 -8.76 -26.00 15.40
N LYS A 331 -8.52 -27.03 14.60
CA LYS A 331 -7.25 -27.27 13.93
C LYS A 331 -7.38 -27.17 12.41
N ALA A 332 -6.24 -27.02 11.73
CA ALA A 332 -6.23 -26.89 10.27
C ALA A 332 -6.82 -28.14 9.58
N GLU A 333 -6.61 -29.33 10.16
CA GLU A 333 -7.11 -30.59 9.59
C GLU A 333 -8.65 -30.71 9.70
N ASP A 334 -9.28 -30.01 10.64
CA ASP A 334 -10.73 -30.05 10.83
C ASP A 334 -11.48 -29.50 9.61
N TYR A 335 -10.85 -28.59 8.85
CA TYR A 335 -11.42 -28.07 7.61
C TYR A 335 -11.73 -29.17 6.59
N GLU A 336 -10.90 -30.23 6.53
CA GLU A 336 -11.06 -31.34 5.58
C GLU A 336 -12.36 -32.12 5.79
N LEU A 337 -12.92 -32.07 7.01
CA LEU A 337 -14.15 -32.78 7.37
C LEU A 337 -15.40 -32.20 6.70
N PHE A 338 -15.38 -30.91 6.33
CA PHE A 338 -16.59 -30.23 5.85
C PHE A 338 -16.37 -29.29 4.66
N LEU A 339 -15.25 -28.57 4.56
CA LEU A 339 -15.05 -27.57 3.50
C LEU A 339 -15.10 -28.16 2.09
N PRO A 340 -14.42 -29.29 1.76
CA PRO A 340 -14.44 -29.83 0.40
C PRO A 340 -15.87 -30.11 -0.11
N LYS A 341 -16.73 -30.65 0.76
CA LYS A 341 -18.13 -30.94 0.43
C LYS A 341 -18.95 -29.66 0.25
N ILE A 342 -18.81 -28.69 1.16
CA ILE A 342 -19.52 -27.40 1.10
C ILE A 342 -19.13 -26.65 -0.18
N ILE A 343 -17.84 -26.51 -0.45
CA ILE A 343 -17.31 -25.82 -1.64
C ILE A 343 -17.79 -26.51 -2.91
N THR A 344 -17.73 -27.83 -2.96
CA THR A 344 -18.20 -28.61 -4.12
C THR A 344 -19.68 -28.38 -4.41
N ASN A 345 -20.52 -28.48 -3.39
CA ASN A 345 -21.96 -28.31 -3.52
C ASN A 345 -22.33 -26.90 -3.99
N ILE A 346 -21.76 -25.88 -3.35
CA ILE A 346 -22.01 -24.48 -3.71
C ILE A 346 -21.52 -24.18 -5.13
N THR A 347 -20.31 -24.61 -5.47
CA THR A 347 -19.72 -24.37 -6.80
C THR A 347 -20.56 -25.05 -7.89
N ASN A 348 -21.03 -26.27 -7.65
CA ASN A 348 -21.94 -26.96 -8.56
C ASN A 348 -23.28 -26.24 -8.72
N ALA A 349 -23.88 -25.78 -7.61
CA ALA A 349 -25.14 -25.05 -7.63
C ALA A 349 -25.01 -23.74 -8.43
N VAL A 350 -23.95 -22.97 -8.19
CA VAL A 350 -23.67 -21.72 -8.92
C VAL A 350 -23.45 -22.02 -10.40
N HIS A 351 -22.66 -23.04 -10.72
CA HIS A 351 -22.39 -23.41 -12.12
C HIS A 351 -23.66 -23.85 -12.85
N GLU A 352 -24.44 -24.77 -12.28
CA GLU A 352 -25.69 -25.26 -12.87
C GLU A 352 -26.67 -24.11 -13.12
N PHE A 353 -26.82 -23.23 -12.13
CA PHE A 353 -27.70 -22.08 -12.24
C PHE A 353 -27.26 -21.12 -13.35
N MET A 354 -25.97 -20.80 -13.40
CA MET A 354 -25.42 -19.91 -14.42
C MET A 354 -25.55 -20.49 -15.83
N GLN A 355 -25.43 -21.81 -15.98
CA GLN A 355 -25.67 -22.49 -17.27
C GLN A 355 -27.14 -22.47 -17.68
N LYS A 356 -28.06 -22.70 -16.74
CA LYS A 356 -29.48 -22.84 -17.03
C LYS A 356 -30.20 -21.51 -17.25
N GLU A 357 -29.97 -20.53 -16.39
CA GLU A 357 -30.72 -19.26 -16.42
C GLU A 357 -29.96 -18.12 -17.09
N HIS A 358 -28.63 -18.23 -17.22
CA HIS A 358 -27.77 -17.16 -17.74
C HIS A 358 -26.73 -17.59 -18.79
N PRO A 359 -27.05 -18.48 -19.76
CA PRO A 359 -26.07 -19.06 -20.69
C PRO A 359 -25.35 -18.05 -21.58
N SER A 360 -25.99 -16.92 -21.89
CA SER A 360 -25.45 -15.83 -22.73
C SER A 360 -24.85 -14.66 -21.92
N THR A 361 -24.87 -14.73 -20.59
CA THR A 361 -24.47 -13.61 -19.74
C THR A 361 -22.95 -13.47 -19.68
N ARG A 362 -22.47 -12.22 -19.73
CA ARG A 362 -21.07 -11.91 -19.39
C ARG A 362 -20.84 -12.10 -17.89
N ILE A 363 -20.42 -13.31 -17.51
CA ILE A 363 -20.23 -13.76 -16.12
C ILE A 363 -19.39 -12.76 -15.29
N GLY A 364 -18.33 -12.18 -15.87
CA GLY A 364 -17.50 -11.19 -15.17
C GLY A 364 -18.22 -9.91 -14.76
N ILE A 365 -19.26 -9.48 -15.49
CA ILE A 365 -20.09 -8.32 -15.13
C ILE A 365 -21.17 -8.73 -14.12
N PHE A 366 -21.68 -9.96 -14.24
CA PHE A 366 -22.73 -10.49 -13.36
C PHE A 366 -22.31 -10.42 -11.89
N PHE A 367 -21.14 -10.99 -11.55
CA PHE A 367 -20.65 -11.05 -10.18
C PHE A 367 -20.11 -9.71 -9.62
N LYS A 368 -20.16 -8.64 -10.42
CA LYS A 368 -19.90 -7.26 -10.00
C LYS A 368 -21.19 -6.46 -9.77
N SER A 369 -22.37 -7.09 -9.87
CA SER A 369 -23.67 -6.45 -9.68
C SER A 369 -24.35 -6.96 -8.42
N ASN A 370 -24.53 -6.09 -7.42
CA ASN A 370 -25.14 -6.48 -6.14
C ASN A 370 -26.53 -7.09 -6.33
N ASN A 371 -27.41 -6.44 -7.12
CA ASN A 371 -28.78 -6.93 -7.35
C ASN A 371 -28.80 -8.34 -7.96
N LYS A 372 -27.94 -8.61 -8.93
CA LYS A 372 -27.86 -9.94 -9.58
C LYS A 372 -27.32 -11.01 -8.63
N CYS A 373 -26.29 -10.68 -7.85
CA CYS A 373 -25.75 -11.58 -6.84
C CYS A 373 -26.78 -11.88 -5.73
N GLN A 374 -27.56 -10.89 -5.29
CA GLN A 374 -28.63 -11.08 -4.29
C GLN A 374 -29.74 -11.99 -4.82
N GLU A 375 -30.17 -11.78 -6.08
CA GLU A 375 -31.16 -12.64 -6.73
C GLU A 375 -30.65 -14.09 -6.82
N LEU A 376 -29.39 -14.27 -7.24
CA LEU A 376 -28.76 -15.59 -7.31
C LEU A 376 -28.65 -16.25 -5.93
N LYS A 377 -28.21 -15.51 -4.90
CA LYS A 377 -28.13 -15.98 -3.51
C LYS A 377 -29.49 -16.52 -3.09
N GLN A 378 -30.56 -15.75 -3.27
CA GLN A 378 -31.91 -16.16 -2.88
C GLN A 378 -32.38 -17.43 -3.61
N LYS A 379 -32.09 -17.56 -4.90
CA LYS A 379 -32.47 -18.75 -5.69
C LYS A 379 -31.70 -20.00 -5.27
N ILE A 380 -30.41 -19.87 -4.97
CA ILE A 380 -29.61 -20.97 -4.43
C ILE A 380 -30.16 -21.38 -3.06
N TYR A 381 -30.45 -20.42 -2.17
CA TYR A 381 -31.04 -20.71 -0.86
C TYR A 381 -32.37 -21.45 -0.91
N ASN A 382 -33.27 -21.02 -1.80
CA ASN A 382 -34.59 -21.63 -1.94
C ASN A 382 -34.53 -23.06 -2.49
N ARG A 383 -33.41 -23.49 -3.08
CA ARG A 383 -33.23 -24.86 -3.61
C ARG A 383 -32.77 -25.87 -2.56
N TYR A 384 -32.19 -25.39 -1.45
CA TYR A 384 -31.56 -26.24 -0.42
C TYR A 384 -32.21 -26.11 0.99
N LYS A 385 -33.29 -25.31 1.12
CA LYS A 385 -34.29 -25.47 2.18
C LYS A 385 -35.39 -26.41 1.70
#